data_AF-A0A6B3CUJ6-F1
#
_entry.id   AF-A0A6B3CUJ6-F1
#
_cell.length_a   1.000
_cell.length_b   1.000
_cell.length_c   1.000
_cell.angle_alpha   90.00
_cell.angle_beta   90.00
_cell.angle_gamma   90.00
#
_symmetry.space_group_name_H-M   'P 1'
#
loop_
_entity.id
_entity.type
_entity.pdbx_description
1 polymer ?
#
loop_
_entity_poly.entity_id
_entity_poly.type
_entity_poly.pdbx_seq_one_letter_code
_entity_poly.pdbx_strand_id
1 'polypeptide(L)'
;MHEAPPTSDPLEAACWALDLIRETEGSLVLVTRGAVATVPGEPAEPAMAAVWGLARSAQAEEPSRRITLVDLAPGTELPPALPAGEPQLAVRDDVLAPRL
;
A
#
# COMPACT_ATOMS: atom_id res chain seq x y z
N MET A 1 -9.39 7.14 0.12
CA MET A 1 -8.98 5.72 0.18
C MET A 1 -9.20 5.16 -1.20
N HIS A 2 -8.18 4.51 -1.77
CA HIS A 2 -8.23 3.95 -3.12
C HIS A 2 -7.59 2.57 -3.10
N GLU A 3 -8.34 1.57 -3.55
CA GLU A 3 -7.84 0.20 -3.71
C GLU A 3 -7.23 0.05 -5.11
N ALA A 4 -6.08 -0.60 -5.18
CA ALA A 4 -5.39 -0.88 -6.42
C ALA A 4 -6.25 -1.75 -7.35
N PRO A 5 -6.21 -1.51 -8.67
CA PRO A 5 -6.96 -2.32 -9.62
C PRO A 5 -6.46 -3.76 -9.62
N PRO A 6 -7.32 -4.75 -9.90
CA PRO A 6 -6.92 -6.14 -10.03
C PRO A 6 -6.16 -6.33 -11.35
N THR A 7 -4.86 -6.06 -11.35
CA THR A 7 -3.95 -6.28 -12.47
C THR A 7 -2.73 -7.08 -12.01
N SER A 8 -2.22 -7.91 -12.91
CA SER A 8 -0.92 -8.62 -12.76
C SER A 8 0.20 -7.92 -13.54
N ASP A 9 -0.08 -6.80 -14.21
CA ASP A 9 0.95 -5.99 -14.90
C ASP A 9 1.53 -4.94 -13.93
N PRO A 10 2.83 -5.04 -13.58
CA PRO A 10 3.47 -4.07 -12.69
C PRO A 10 3.57 -2.66 -13.25
N LEU A 11 3.68 -2.50 -14.57
CA LEU A 11 3.74 -1.17 -15.18
C LEU A 11 2.39 -0.48 -15.08
N GLU A 12 1.31 -1.20 -15.40
CA GLU A 12 -0.06 -0.69 -15.26
C GLU A 12 -0.35 -0.26 -13.82
N ALA A 13 -0.01 -1.12 -12.84
CA ALA A 13 -0.20 -0.82 -11.42
C ALA A 13 0.62 0.39 -10.95
N ALA A 14 1.87 0.52 -11.41
CA ALA A 14 2.71 1.67 -11.09
C ALA A 14 2.19 2.98 -11.72
N CYS A 15 1.73 2.95 -12.98
CA CYS A 15 1.12 4.11 -13.63
C CYS A 15 -0.15 4.56 -12.88
N TRP A 16 -1.01 3.61 -12.51
CA TRP A 16 -2.18 3.91 -11.68
C TRP A 16 -1.80 4.59 -10.37
N ALA A 17 -0.81 4.06 -9.65
CA ALA A 17 -0.36 4.62 -8.38
C ALA A 17 0.23 6.03 -8.58
N LEU A 18 0.98 6.26 -9.67
CA LEU A 18 1.56 7.55 -9.99
C LEU A 18 0.50 8.61 -10.23
N ASP A 19 -0.50 8.30 -11.06
CA ASP A 19 -1.57 9.24 -11.37
C ASP A 19 -2.40 9.56 -10.13
N LEU A 20 -2.75 8.53 -9.34
CA LEU A 20 -3.45 8.71 -8.07
C LEU A 20 -2.68 9.61 -7.10
N ILE A 21 -1.36 9.39 -6.96
CA ILE A 21 -0.50 10.24 -6.12
C ILE A 21 -0.46 11.66 -6.68
N ARG A 22 -0.37 11.87 -7.98
CA ARG A 22 -0.30 13.22 -8.57
C ARG A 22 -1.59 14.00 -8.40
N GLU A 23 -2.74 13.33 -8.49
CA GLU A 23 -4.06 13.96 -8.46
C GLU A 23 -4.63 14.16 -7.05
N THR A 24 -4.17 13.39 -6.07
CA THR A 24 -4.71 13.47 -4.70
C THR A 24 -4.01 14.56 -3.89
N GLU A 25 -4.75 15.61 -3.53
CA GLU A 25 -4.29 16.58 -2.53
C GLU A 25 -4.58 16.10 -1.09
N GLY A 26 -3.69 16.41 -0.16
CA GLY A 26 -3.89 16.09 1.26
C GLY A 26 -3.55 14.63 1.63
N SER A 27 -4.49 13.95 2.31
CA SER A 27 -4.25 12.59 2.84
C SER A 27 -4.72 11.53 1.86
N LEU A 28 -3.84 10.58 1.55
CA LEU A 28 -4.09 9.46 0.66
C LEU A 28 -3.93 8.14 1.42
N VAL A 29 -4.94 7.26 1.33
CA VAL A 29 -4.84 5.87 1.79
C VAL A 29 -4.88 4.99 0.56
N LEU A 30 -3.80 4.25 0.33
CA LEU A 30 -3.58 3.34 -0.78
C LEU A 30 -3.73 1.90 -0.27
N VAL A 31 -4.71 1.18 -0.80
CA VAL A 31 -5.04 -0.18 -0.36
C VAL A 31 -4.63 -1.18 -1.44
N THR A 32 -3.94 -2.24 -1.04
CA THR A 32 -3.54 -3.35 -1.92
C THR A 32 -3.92 -4.69 -1.30
N ARG A 33 -3.76 -5.77 -2.07
CA ARG A 33 -3.87 -7.13 -1.57
C ARG A 33 -2.71 -7.97 -2.09
N GLY A 34 -1.97 -8.61 -1.18
CA GLY A 34 -0.82 -9.45 -1.53
C GLY A 34 0.42 -8.65 -1.98
N ALA A 35 0.49 -7.35 -1.72
CA ALA A 35 1.64 -6.53 -2.10
C ALA A 35 2.91 -6.83 -1.29
N VAL A 36 2.73 -7.36 -0.07
CA VAL A 36 3.83 -7.60 0.86
C VAL A 36 3.73 -8.99 1.47
N ALA A 37 4.90 -9.61 1.62
CA ALA A 37 5.08 -10.80 2.42
C ALA A 37 5.29 -10.40 3.88
N THR A 38 4.54 -11.01 4.78
CA THR A 38 4.61 -10.80 6.24
C THR A 38 5.34 -11.94 6.95
N VAL A 39 5.50 -13.08 6.29
CA VAL A 39 6.27 -14.24 6.78
C VAL A 39 7.25 -14.75 5.73
N PRO A 40 8.36 -15.41 6.13
CA PRO A 40 9.30 -16.00 5.19
C PRO A 40 8.64 -17.01 4.24
N GLY A 41 8.85 -16.82 2.94
CA GLY A 41 8.32 -17.71 1.90
C GLY A 41 6.89 -17.39 1.45
N GLU A 42 6.22 -16.41 2.05
CA GLU A 42 4.96 -15.87 1.50
C GLU A 42 5.25 -15.16 0.17
N PRO A 43 4.56 -15.50 -0.93
CA PRO A 43 4.72 -14.79 -2.20
C PRO A 43 4.06 -13.41 -2.12
N ALA A 44 4.72 -12.41 -2.69
CA ALA A 44 4.10 -11.10 -2.98
C ALA A 44 3.74 -11.02 -4.46
N GLU A 45 2.58 -10.43 -4.76
CA GLU A 45 2.12 -10.12 -6.12
C GLU A 45 2.98 -8.98 -6.69
N PRO A 46 3.79 -9.22 -7.75
CA PRO A 46 4.69 -8.20 -8.30
C PRO A 46 4.00 -6.90 -8.71
N ALA A 47 2.77 -6.96 -9.23
CA ALA A 47 2.06 -5.75 -9.62
C ALA A 47 1.70 -4.87 -8.41
N MET A 48 1.25 -5.49 -7.32
CA MET A 48 0.92 -4.79 -6.08
C MET A 48 2.19 -4.32 -5.34
N ALA A 49 3.28 -5.08 -5.44
CA ALA A 49 4.58 -4.67 -4.92
C ALA A 49 5.12 -3.40 -5.62
N ALA A 50 4.84 -3.22 -6.91
CA ALA A 50 5.22 -2.02 -7.66
C ALA A 50 4.50 -0.76 -7.14
N VAL A 51 3.20 -0.87 -6.82
CA VAL A 51 2.43 0.20 -6.15
C VAL A 51 3.11 0.61 -4.85
N TRP A 52 3.47 -0.37 -4.01
CA TRP A 52 4.17 -0.11 -2.74
C TRP A 52 5.53 0.53 -2.94
N GLY A 53 6.32 0.08 -3.92
CA GLY A 53 7.61 0.66 -4.27
C GLY A 53 7.49 2.15 -4.60
N LEU A 54 6.59 2.50 -5.52
CA LEU A 54 6.38 3.88 -5.93
C LEU A 54 5.88 4.77 -4.78
N ALA A 55 4.86 4.30 -4.04
CA ALA A 55 4.29 5.07 -2.94
C ALA A 55 5.29 5.28 -1.80
N ARG A 56 6.16 4.30 -1.50
CA ARG A 56 7.27 4.48 -0.55
C ARG A 56 8.28 5.53 -1.00
N SER A 57 8.59 5.58 -2.30
CA SER A 57 9.43 6.66 -2.84
C SER A 57 8.77 8.02 -2.63
N ALA A 58 7.47 8.14 -2.93
CA ALA A 58 6.72 9.38 -2.69
C ALA A 58 6.68 9.78 -1.20
N GLN A 59 6.53 8.81 -0.28
CA GLN A 59 6.62 9.04 1.17
C GLN A 59 8.00 9.59 1.58
N ALA A 60 9.07 9.09 0.96
CA ALA A 60 10.44 9.52 1.27
C ALA A 60 10.78 10.90 0.68
N GLU A 61 10.27 11.20 -0.51
CA GLU A 61 10.51 12.47 -1.22
C GLU A 61 9.75 13.65 -0.60
N GLU A 62 8.51 13.43 -0.12
CA GLU A 62 7.71 14.47 0.53
C GLU A 62 7.08 13.95 1.83
N PRO A 63 7.84 13.94 2.95
CA PRO A 63 7.36 13.40 4.23
C PRO A 63 6.15 14.14 4.81
N SER A 64 5.90 15.39 4.40
CA SER A 64 4.70 16.13 4.82
C SER A 64 3.43 15.61 4.16
N ARG A 65 3.56 14.91 3.03
CA ARG A 65 2.44 14.32 2.30
C ARG A 65 1.98 13.06 3.03
N ARG A 66 0.72 13.08 3.45
CA ARG A 66 0.13 12.00 4.26
C ARG A 66 -0.32 10.84 3.37
N ILE A 67 0.61 9.99 2.95
CA ILE A 67 0.31 8.74 2.23
C ILE A 67 0.39 7.57 3.22
N THR A 68 -0.69 6.80 3.34
CA THR A 68 -0.73 5.55 4.12
C THR A 68 -0.91 4.36 3.18
N LEU A 69 -0.01 3.38 3.26
CA LEU A 69 -0.10 2.12 2.53
C LEU A 69 -0.72 1.05 3.43
N VAL A 70 -1.72 0.33 2.91
CA VAL A 70 -2.38 -0.77 3.61
C VAL A 70 -2.50 -1.98 2.70
N ASP A 71 -1.89 -3.10 3.09
CA ASP A 71 -2.05 -4.37 2.38
C ASP A 71 -2.99 -5.29 3.13
N LEU A 72 -4.12 -5.65 2.54
CA LEU A 72 -5.14 -6.50 3.15
C LEU A 72 -4.95 -7.96 2.74
N ALA A 73 -5.16 -8.90 3.67
CA ALA A 73 -5.35 -10.29 3.34
C ALA A 73 -6.57 -10.50 2.41
N PRO A 74 -6.59 -11.58 1.60
CA PRO A 74 -7.76 -11.96 0.83
C PRO A 74 -9.02 -12.05 1.71
N GLY A 75 -10.12 -11.43 1.27
CA GLY A 75 -11.40 -11.43 2.01
C GLY A 75 -11.42 -10.56 3.28
N THR A 76 -10.32 -9.87 3.62
CA THR A 76 -10.26 -8.95 4.76
C THR A 76 -10.73 -7.55 4.33
N GLU A 77 -11.55 -6.91 5.16
CA GLU A 77 -11.96 -5.52 4.98
C GLU A 77 -10.98 -4.55 5.64
N LEU A 78 -10.94 -3.31 5.16
CA LEU A 78 -10.15 -2.26 5.80
C LEU A 78 -10.75 -1.96 7.19
N PRO A 79 -9.97 -1.99 8.28
CA PRO A 79 -10.49 -1.66 9.60
C PRO A 79 -10.93 -0.19 9.67
N PRO A 80 -11.91 0.15 10.52
CA PRO A 80 -12.44 1.51 10.64
C PRO A 80 -11.42 2.50 11.21
N ALA A 81 -10.36 2.01 11.86
CA ALA A 81 -9.25 2.79 12.36
C ALA A 81 -7.94 2.07 12.09
N LEU A 82 -6.93 2.83 11.68
CA LEU A 82 -5.57 2.38 11.49
C LEU A 82 -4.68 2.89 12.64
N PRO A 83 -3.62 2.17 13.03
CA PRO A 83 -2.64 2.67 13.97
C PRO A 83 -2.11 4.05 13.58
N ALA A 84 -2.15 4.99 14.52
CA ALA A 84 -1.66 6.34 14.27
C ALA A 84 -0.13 6.35 14.11
N GLY A 85 0.36 7.14 13.16
CA GLY A 85 1.80 7.33 12.94
C GLY A 85 2.49 6.24 12.14
N GLU A 86 1.77 5.17 11.75
CA GLU A 86 2.31 4.12 10.88
C GLU A 86 1.95 4.41 9.42
N PRO A 87 2.93 4.74 8.55
CA PRO A 87 2.68 5.06 7.14
C PRO A 87 2.48 3.81 6.27
N GLN A 88 2.77 2.62 6.81
CA GLN A 88 2.78 1.34 6.09
C GLN A 88 2.26 0.25 7.00
N LEU A 89 1.24 -0.47 6.55
CA LEU A 89 0.53 -1.47 7.33
C LEU A 89 0.21 -2.70 6.49
N ALA A 90 0.34 -3.88 7.08
CA ALA A 90 -0.26 -5.10 6.56
C ALA A 90 -1.35 -5.56 7.54
N VAL A 91 -2.58 -5.71 7.05
CA VAL A 91 -3.72 -6.21 7.82
C VAL A 91 -3.91 -7.67 7.46
N ARG A 92 -3.70 -8.52 8.46
CA ARG A 92 -3.95 -9.96 8.45
C ARG A 92 -4.93 -10.22 9.61
N ASP A 93 -4.75 -11.31 10.36
CA ASP A 93 -5.44 -11.49 11.65
C ASP A 93 -5.07 -10.40 12.67
N ASP A 94 -3.84 -9.89 12.57
CA ASP A 94 -3.33 -8.74 13.30
C ASP A 94 -2.93 -7.60 12.34
N VAL A 95 -2.63 -6.42 12.89
CA VAL A 95 -2.07 -5.30 12.13
C VAL A 95 -0.55 -5.23 12.35
N LEU A 96 0.19 -5.36 11.25
CA LEU A 96 1.65 -5.38 11.24
C LEU A 96 2.20 -4.10 10.61
N ALA A 97 3.29 -3.59 11.14
CA ALA A 97 4.03 -2.47 10.56
C ALA A 97 5.48 -2.88 10.28
N PRO A 98 6.07 -2.49 9.14
CA PRO A 98 7.41 -2.90 8.77
C PRO A 98 8.46 -2.23 9.66
N ARG A 99 9.56 -2.94 9.92
CA ARG A 99 10.73 -2.48 10.68
C ARG A 99 12.00 -3.02 10.02
N LEU A 100 13.13 -2.35 10.25
CA LEU A 100 14.47 -2.75 9.79
C LEU A 100 15.32 -3.26 10.97
#